data_AF-A0A835UQW6-F1
#
_entry.id   AF-A0A835UQW6-F1
#
_cell.length_a   1.000
_cell.length_b   1.000
_cell.length_c   1.000
_cell.angle_alpha   90.00
_cell.angle_beta   90.00
_cell.angle_gamma   90.00
#
_symmetry.space_group_name_H-M   'P 1'
#
loop_
_entity.id
_entity.type
_entity.pdbx_description
1 polymer ?
#
loop_
_entity_poly.entity_id
_entity_poly.type
_entity_poly.pdbx_seq_one_letter_code
_entity_poly.pdbx_strand_id
1 'polypeptide(L)' 'MHGGQLFLSMNDSISVFCGPEWVLTSTLRRSVGGSICDFSIGGDRLFALHSEENVFDVWESPTPPIL' A
#
# COMPACT_ATOMS: atom_id res chain seq x y z
N MET A 1 18.96 7.44 -11.40
CA MET A 1 17.53 7.13 -11.61
C MET A 1 16.89 7.03 -10.25
N HIS A 2 15.91 7.87 -9.93
CA HIS A 2 15.17 7.77 -8.68
C HIS A 2 14.31 6.50 -8.77
N GLY A 3 14.72 5.42 -8.11
CA GLY A 3 13.99 4.16 -8.06
C GLY A 3 12.74 4.32 -7.20
N GLY A 4 11.71 4.96 -7.76
CA GLY A 4 10.42 5.12 -7.11
C GLY A 4 9.71 3.79 -6.91
N GLN A 5 8.57 3.85 -6.24
CA GLN A 5 7.68 2.71 -6.02
C GLN A 5 6.37 2.95 -6.75
N LEU A 6 5.82 1.90 -7.35
CA LEU A 6 4.48 1.88 -7.92
C LEU A 6 3.56 1.12 -6.97
N PHE A 7 2.48 1.77 -6.54
CA PHE A 7 1.42 1.16 -5.74
C PHE A 7 0.20 0.93 -6.65
N LEU A 8 -0.27 -0.31 -6.72
CA LEU A 8 -1.40 -0.70 -7.55
C LEU A 8 -2.48 -1.37 -6.69
N SER A 9 -3.67 -0.79 -6.67
CA SER A 9 -4.83 -1.40 -6.02
C SER A 9 -5.53 -2.39 -6.95
N MET A 10 -5.89 -3.56 -6.42
CA MET A 10 -6.76 -4.54 -7.09
C MET A 10 -7.59 -5.28 -6.04
N ASN A 11 -8.92 -5.17 -6.14
CA ASN A 11 -9.88 -5.69 -5.16
C ASN A 11 -9.56 -5.16 -3.75
N ASP A 12 -9.35 -6.05 -2.77
CA ASP A 12 -9.07 -5.73 -1.37
C ASP A 12 -7.55 -5.64 -1.07
N SER A 13 -6.71 -5.50 -2.10
CA SER A 13 -5.25 -5.57 -1.97
C SER A 13 -4.51 -4.44 -2.70
N ILE A 14 -3.33 -4.10 -2.20
CA ILE A 14 -2.38 -3.18 -2.83
C ILE A 14 -1.07 -3.92 -3.10
N SER A 15 -0.63 -3.95 -4.35
CA SER A 15 0.66 -4.47 -4.78
C SER A 15 1.69 -3.35 -4.90
N VAL A 16 2.89 -3.58 -4.39
CA VAL A 16 4.01 -2.62 -4.43
C VAL A 16 5.11 -3.15 -5.34
N PHE A 17 5.47 -2.35 -6.34
CA PHE A 17 6.52 -2.68 -7.32
C PHE A 17 7.66 -1.67 -7.21
N CYS A 18 8.91 -2.16 -7.29
CA CYS A 18 10.10 -1.34 -7.13
C CYS A 18 11.14 -1.62 -8.23
N GLY A 19 12.02 -0.63 -8.45
CA GLY A 19 13.18 -0.78 -9.33
C GLY A 19 12.86 -0.59 -10.82
N PRO A 20 13.88 -0.66 -11.69
CA PRO A 20 13.74 -0.37 -13.12
C PRO A 20 12.82 -1.35 -13.85
N GLU A 21 12.76 -2.59 -13.37
CA GLU A 21 11.93 -3.66 -13.94
C GLU A 21 10.58 -3.81 -13.26
N TRP A 22 10.22 -2.89 -12.33
CA TRP A 22 8.96 -2.92 -11.58
C TRP A 22 8.66 -4.31 -11.00
N VAL A 23 9.61 -4.86 -10.24
CA VAL A 23 9.44 -6.18 -9.62
C VAL A 23 8.48 -6.06 -8.45
N LEU A 24 7.54 -7.01 -8.32
CA LEU A 24 6.63 -7.08 -7.17
C LEU A 24 7.44 -7.36 -5.89
N THR A 25 7.42 -6.42 -4.95
CA THR A 25 8.15 -6.55 -3.68
C THR A 25 7.25 -6.84 -2.49
N SER A 26 5.98 -6.42 -2.55
CA SER A 26 5.05 -6.59 -1.43
C SER A 26 3.60 -6.62 -1.91
N THR A 27 2.77 -7.36 -1.18
CA THR A 27 1.30 -7.32 -1.32
C THR A 27 0.70 -7.03 0.05
N LEU A 28 -0.01 -5.92 0.16
CA LEU A 28 -0.70 -5.47 1.35
C LEU A 28 -2.17 -5.84 1.21
N ARG A 29 -2.72 -6.57 2.17
CA ARG A 29 -4.11 -7.00 2.17
C ARG A 29 -4.60 -7.16 3.60
N ARG A 30 -5.81 -6.70 3.87
CA ARG A 30 -6.59 -7.17 5.02
C ARG A 30 -7.95 -7.65 4.55
N SER A 31 -8.66 -8.35 5.43
CA SER A 31 -9.84 -9.14 5.08
C SER A 31 -11.18 -8.42 5.33
N VAL A 32 -11.18 -7.13 5.68
CA VAL A 32 -12.37 -6.40 6.12
C VAL A 32 -12.61 -5.18 5.23
N GLY A 33 -13.87 -4.90 4.86
CA GLY A 33 -14.25 -3.70 4.10
C GLY A 33 -14.44 -3.90 2.57
N GLY A 34 -14.19 -5.10 2.04
CA GLY A 34 -14.37 -5.34 0.60
C GLY A 34 -13.32 -4.61 -0.26
N SER A 35 -13.70 -4.19 -1.46
CA SER A 35 -12.77 -3.58 -2.42
C SER A 35 -12.22 -2.24 -1.94
N ILE A 36 -10.96 -1.98 -2.23
CA ILE A 36 -10.33 -0.67 -2.04
C ILE A 36 -10.84 0.24 -3.15
N CYS A 37 -11.45 1.37 -2.78
CA CYS A 37 -11.94 2.38 -3.72
C CYS A 37 -10.97 3.55 -3.89
N ASP A 38 -10.15 3.82 -2.87
CA ASP A 38 -9.10 4.84 -2.92
C ASP A 38 -7.96 4.50 -1.95
N PHE A 39 -6.77 5.05 -2.21
CA PHE A 39 -5.66 4.98 -1.27
C PHE A 39 -4.79 6.23 -1.37
N SER A 40 -4.17 6.60 -0.25
CA SER A 40 -3.28 7.75 -0.18
C SER A 40 -2.00 7.43 0.57
N ILE A 41 -0.93 8.12 0.19
CA ILE A 41 0.37 8.02 0.86
C ILE A 41 0.63 9.35 1.55
N GLY A 42 0.87 9.30 2.86
CA GLY A 42 1.15 10.47 3.68
C GLY A 42 2.34 10.20 4.58
N GLY A 43 3.46 10.88 4.31
CA GLY A 43 4.71 10.65 5.06
C GLY A 43 5.19 9.20 4.90
N ASP A 44 5.23 8.48 6.01
CA ASP A 44 5.67 7.08 6.13
C ASP A 44 4.50 6.07 6.14
N ARG A 45 3.28 6.52 5.82
CA ARG A 45 2.05 5.72 5.93
C ARG A 45 1.32 5.59 4.60
N LEU A 46 0.72 4.42 4.43
CA LEU A 46 -0.26 4.13 3.38
C LEU A 46 -1.63 3.95 4.03
N PHE A 47 -2.63 4.66 3.50
CA PHE A 47 -4.03 4.57 3.91
C PHE A 47 -4.84 3.97 2.77
N ALA A 48 -5.68 2.96 3.02
CA ALA A 48 -6.60 2.42 2.03
C ALA A 48 -8.04 2.55 2.52
N LEU A 49 -8.89 3.21 1.72
CA LEU A 49 -10.31 3.33 1.97
C LEU A 49 -11.04 2.18 1.29
N HIS A 50 -11.88 1.51 2.07
CA HIS A 50 -12.70 0.41 1.61
C HIS A 50 -14.09 0.88 1.19
N SER A 51 -14.68 0.20 0.20
CA SER A 51 -16.00 0.51 -0.32
C SER A 51 -17.14 0.12 0.64
N GLU A 52 -16.88 -0.82 1.55
CA GLU A 52 -17.85 -1.34 2.52
C GLU A 52 -17.42 -1.05 3.97
N GLU A 53 -18.36 -1.19 4.91
CA GLU A 53 -18.12 -1.18 6.36
C GLU A 53 -17.54 0.13 6.96
N ASN A 54 -17.36 1.19 6.17
CA ASN A 54 -16.78 2.48 6.60
C ASN A 54 -15.45 2.29 7.36
N VAL A 55 -14.61 1.38 6.86
CA VAL A 55 -13.29 1.08 7.43
C VAL A 55 -12.18 1.59 6.51
N PHE A 56 -11.02 1.83 7.10
CA PHE A 56 -9.79 2.07 6.36
C PHE A 56 -8.63 1.35 7.02
N ASP A 57 -7.69 0.89 6.20
CA ASP A 57 -6.47 0.28 6.67
C ASP A 57 -5.30 1.27 6.66
N VAL A 58 -4.35 1.03 7.56
CA VAL A 58 -3.11 1.79 7.65
C VAL A 58 -1.94 0.82 7.70
N TRP A 59 -0.94 1.09 6.85
CA TRP A 59 0.37 0.46 6.90
C TRP A 59 1.43 1.51 7.15
N GLU A 60 2.38 1.21 8.04
CA GLU A 60 3.51 2.06 8.37
C GLU A 60 4.77 1.47 7.72
N SER A 61 5.66 2.33 7.21
CA SER A 61 6.97 1.87 6.76
C SER A 61 7.78 1.38 7.95
N PRO A 62 8.59 0.32 7.82
CA PRO A 62 9.49 -0.10 8.88
C PRO A 62 10.41 1.06 9.28
N THR A 63 10.51 1.36 10.57
CA THR A 63 11.46 2.34 11.07
C THR A 63 12.86 1.90 10.65
N PRO A 64 13.68 2.77 10.02
CA PRO A 64 15.06 2.45 9.73
C PRO A 64 15.75 2.00 11.03
N PRO A 65 16.56 0.93 11.01
CA PRO A 65 17.33 0.56 12.18
C PRO A 65 18.18 1.75 12.64
N ILE A 66 18.09 2.07 13.93
CA ILE A 66 18.95 3.08 14.55
C ILE A 66 20.37 2.48 14.56
N LEU A 67 21.29 3.12 13.84
CA LEU A 67 22.72 2.76 13.81
C LEU A 67 23.42 3.18 15.10
#